data_AF-A0A2E6YLG2-F1
#
_entry.id   AF-A0A2E6YLG2-F1
#
_cell.length_a   1.000
_cell.length_b   1.000
_cell.length_c   1.000
_cell.angle_alpha   90.00
_cell.angle_beta   90.00
_cell.angle_gamma   90.00
#
_symmetry.space_group_name_H-M   'P 1'
#
loop_
_entity.id
_entity.type
_entity.pdbx_description
1 polymer ?
#
loop_
_entity_poly.entity_id
_entity_poly.type
_entity_poly.pdbx_seq_one_letter_code
_entity_poly.pdbx_strand_id
1 'polypeptide(L)' 'MNTTFKLLGIGWFFAICIIGSGVFGYFLDNTFNMLPILTLIFLMFGIFIGIFGTMKLITKILSSEK' A
#
# COMPACT_ATOMS: atom_id res chain seq x y z
N MET A 1 -12.59 19.99 -7.21
CA MET A 1 -11.24 19.39 -7.28
C MET A 1 -11.29 18.18 -8.19
N ASN A 2 -10.52 18.19 -9.27
CA ASN A 2 -10.67 17.31 -10.43
C ASN A 2 -10.46 15.85 -10.03
N THR A 3 -11.37 14.96 -10.42
CA THR A 3 -11.38 13.52 -10.12
C THR A 3 -10.04 12.83 -10.41
N THR A 4 -9.28 13.34 -11.39
CA THR A 4 -7.91 12.95 -11.72
C THR A 4 -6.95 13.03 -10.52
N PHE A 5 -6.97 14.13 -9.75
CA PHE A 5 -6.07 14.28 -8.59
C PHE A 5 -6.43 13.32 -7.45
N LYS A 6 -7.73 13.02 -7.26
CA LYS A 6 -8.19 12.02 -6.30
C LYS A 6 -7.71 10.61 -6.69
N LEU A 7 -7.84 10.24 -7.97
CA LEU A 7 -7.39 8.95 -8.48
C LEU A 7 -5.86 8.79 -8.39
N LEU A 8 -5.13 9.85 -8.69
CA LEU A 8 -3.67 9.87 -8.62
C LEU A 8 -3.18 9.73 -7.16
N GLY A 9 -3.87 10.37 -6.21
CA GLY A 9 -3.60 10.19 -4.78
C GLY A 9 -3.81 8.76 -4.28
N ILE A 10 -4.83 8.06 -4.81
CA ILE A 10 -5.08 6.64 -4.48
C ILE A 10 -3.96 5.75 -5.02
N GLY A 11 -3.55 5.95 -6.27
CA GLY A 11 -2.42 5.22 -6.86
C GLY A 11 -1.13 5.43 -6.06
N TRP A 12 -0.88 6.66 -5.61
CA TRP A 12 0.28 7.00 -4.79
C TRP A 12 0.23 6.33 -3.41
N PHE A 13 -0.94 6.33 -2.76
CA PHE A 13 -1.16 5.63 -1.50
C PHE A 13 -0.83 4.13 -1.63
N PHE A 14 -1.32 3.50 -2.69
CA PHE A 14 -1.08 2.08 -2.95
C PHE A 14 0.41 1.78 -3.19
N ALA A 15 1.09 2.60 -3.99
CA ALA A 15 2.51 2.46 -4.25
C ALA A 15 3.35 2.60 -2.97
N ILE A 16 3.04 3.58 -2.11
CA ILE A 16 3.74 3.78 -0.83
C ILE A 16 3.53 2.57 0.09
N CYS A 17 2.33 1.99 0.14
CA CYS A 17 2.09 0.81 0.96
C CYS A 17 2.96 -0.38 0.54
N ILE A 18 3.08 -0.65 -0.77
CA ILE A 18 3.85 -1.78 -1.29
C ILE A 18 5.35 -1.53 -1.15
N ILE A 19 5.83 -0.36 -1.61
CA ILE A 19 7.25 -0.02 -1.57
C ILE A 19 7.71 0.10 -0.12
N GLY A 20 6.94 0.78 0.72
CA GLY A 20 7.24 0.98 2.13
C GLY A 20 7.32 -0.34 2.89
N SER A 21 6.36 -1.26 2.70
CA SER A 21 6.40 -2.54 3.38
C SER A 21 7.47 -3.48 2.84
N GLY A 22 7.72 -3.47 1.53
CA GLY A 22 8.78 -4.26 0.89
C GLY A 22 10.18 -3.81 1.33
N VAL A 23 10.46 -2.51 1.31
CA VAL A 23 11.74 -1.95 1.78
C VAL A 23 11.93 -2.22 3.27
N PHE A 24 10.88 -2.09 4.07
CA PHE A 24 10.93 -2.40 5.50
C PHE A 24 11.23 -3.87 5.77
N GLY A 25 10.55 -4.78 5.06
CA GLY A 25 10.78 -6.22 5.19
C GLY A 25 12.19 -6.62 4.72
N TYR A 26 12.68 -6.02 3.63
CA TYR A 26 14.04 -6.24 3.14
C TYR A 26 15.10 -5.77 4.14
N PHE A 27 14.89 -4.60 4.74
CA PHE A 27 15.79 -4.08 5.76
C PHE A 27 15.86 -4.99 6.99
N LEU A 28 14.71 -5.55 7.41
CA LEU A 28 14.65 -6.52 8.51
C LEU A 28 15.34 -7.84 8.13
N ASP A 29 15.04 -8.42 6.96
CA ASP A 29 15.67 -9.67 6.50
C ASP A 29 17.21 -9.53 6.49
N ASN A 30 17.72 -8.40 5.97
CA ASN A 30 19.16 -8.12 5.95
C ASN A 30 19.75 -7.93 7.36
N THR A 31 18.99 -7.35 8.29
CA THR A 31 19.44 -7.16 9.68
C THR A 31 19.52 -8.50 10.42
N PHE A 32 18.57 -9.40 10.19
CA PHE A 32 18.49 -10.70 10.86
C PHE A 32 19.21 -11.83 10.11
N ASN A 33 19.86 -11.55 8.97
CA ASN A 33 20.47 -12.55 8.07
C ASN A 33 19.47 -13.68 7.71
N MET A 34 18.20 -13.32 7.55
CA MET A 34 17.17 -14.26 7.14
C MET A 34 17.10 -14.34 5.61
N LEU A 35 16.65 -15.49 5.12
CA LEU A 35 16.10 -15.61 3.76
C LEU A 35 14.97 -14.58 3.59
N PRO A 36 14.56 -14.20 2.35
CA PRO A 36 13.61 -13.10 2.07
C PRO A 36 12.17 -13.38 2.51
N ILE A 37 11.98 -13.78 3.77
CA ILE A 37 10.76 -14.27 4.39
C ILE A 37 10.01 -13.09 4.99
N LEU A 38 10.67 -12.19 5.74
CA LEU A 38 10.00 -11.00 6.27
C LEU A 38 9.61 -10.07 5.14
N THR A 39 10.45 -9.91 4.11
CA THR A 39 10.11 -9.17 2.89
C THR A 39 8.80 -9.68 2.31
N LEU A 40 8.65 -11.00 2.17
CA LEU A 40 7.43 -11.59 1.61
C LEU A 40 6.20 -11.36 2.51
N ILE A 41 6.36 -11.52 3.83
CA ILE A 41 5.30 -11.32 4.82
C ILE A 41 4.85 -9.85 4.84
N PHE A 42 5.79 -8.90 4.93
CA PHE A 42 5.49 -7.47 4.93
C PHE A 42 4.96 -7.01 3.58
N LEU A 43 5.44 -7.55 2.46
CA LEU A 43 4.89 -7.26 1.14
C LEU A 43 3.43 -7.72 1.03
N MET A 44 3.12 -8.97 1.42
CA MET A 44 1.74 -9.47 1.48
C MET A 44 0.86 -8.58 2.36
N PHE A 45 1.36 -8.20 3.54
CA PHE A 45 0.64 -7.31 4.45
C PHE A 45 0.40 -5.92 3.86
N GLY A 46 1.41 -5.33 3.22
CA GLY A 46 1.31 -4.03 2.55
C GLY A 46 0.36 -4.05 1.35
N ILE A 47 0.33 -5.14 0.58
CA ILE A 47 -0.65 -5.35 -0.49
C ILE A 47 -2.06 -5.41 0.11
N PHE A 48 -2.26 -6.17 1.19
CA PHE A 48 -3.57 -6.31 1.83
C PHE A 48 -4.09 -4.98 2.36
N ILE A 49 -3.25 -4.22 3.06
CA ILE A 49 -3.57 -2.86 3.54
C ILE A 49 -3.81 -1.92 2.37
N GLY A 50 -2.97 -1.97 1.33
CA GLY A 50 -3.08 -1.13 0.16
C GLY A 50 -4.43 -1.33 -0.53
N ILE A 51 -4.85 -2.58 -0.75
CA ILE A 51 -6.13 -2.91 -1.38
C ILE A 51 -7.27 -2.42 -0.50
N PHE A 52 -7.25 -2.76 0.79
CA PHE A 52 -8.29 -2.37 1.73
C PHE A 52 -8.44 -0.83 1.83
N GLY A 53 -7.33 -0.11 1.97
CA GLY A 53 -7.31 1.34 2.05
C GLY A 53 -7.77 2.01 0.75
N THR A 54 -7.34 1.46 -0.39
CA THR A 54 -7.77 1.92 -1.72
C THR A 54 -9.27 1.75 -1.93
N MET A 55 -9.81 0.56 -1.62
CA MET A 55 -11.26 0.30 -1.70
C MET A 55 -12.04 1.25 -0.79
N LYS A 56 -11.56 1.50 0.44
CA LYS A 56 -12.19 2.45 1.36
C LYS A 56 -12.19 3.89 0.82
N LEU A 57 -11.09 4.33 0.21
CA LEU A 57 -10.97 5.66 -0.41
C LEU A 57 -11.91 5.82 -1.61
N ILE A 58 -11.91 4.82 -2.51
CA ILE A 58 -12.78 4.80 -3.70
C ILE A 58 -14.25 4.87 -3.28
N THR A 59 -14.68 4.02 -2.35
CA THR A 59 -16.07 4.03 -1.84
C THR A 59 -16.43 5.37 -1.21
N LYS A 60 -15.53 5.96 -0.41
CA LYS A 60 -15.78 7.28 0.21
C LYS A 60 -15.94 8.39 -0.84
N ILE A 61 -15.17 8.34 -1.93
CA ILE A 61 -15.28 9.31 -3.02
C ILE A 61 -16.59 9.11 -3.79
N LEU A 62 -16.94 7.86 -4.13
CA LEU A 62 -18.19 7.52 -4.82
C LEU A 62 -19.43 7.87 -3.99
N SER A 63 -19.42 7.61 -2.68
CA SER A 63 -20.52 7.99 -1.78
C SER A 63 -20.62 9.49 -1.55
N SER A 64 -19.54 10.24 -1.72
CA SER A 64 -19.53 11.70 -1.56
C SER A 64 -20.04 12.45 -2.80
N GLU A 65 -20.18 11.78 -3.94
CA GLU A 65 -20.73 12.33 -5.19
C GLU A 65 -22.26 12.13 -5.30
N LYS A 66 -22.89 11.48 -4.32
CA LYS A 66 -24.34 11.28 -4.25
C LYS A 66 -24.98 12.29 -3.31
#